data_AF-A0A5N9HFC4-F1
#
_entry.id   AF-A0A5N9HFC4-F1
#
_cell.length_a   1.000
_cell.length_b   1.000
_cell.length_c   1.000
_cell.angle_alpha   90.00
_cell.angle_beta   90.00
_cell.angle_gamma   90.00
#
_symmetry.space_group_name_H-M   'P 1'
#
loop_
_entity.id
_entity.type
_entity.pdbx_description
1 polymer ?
#
loop_
_entity_poly.entity_id
_entity_poly.type
_entity_poly.pdbx_seq_one_letter_code
_entity_poly.pdbx_strand_id
1 'polypeptide(L)'
;MNNRSAESKNLTLISQHKLNGFGNGGEGIGLQTTSDGRRIMYIAHEQAPKDFTSVDVTDPKNPKMVVQTDLPHSDVRSNSLTVYEDLLLVAYQTSRPGLKPAGFGTYDISDPENPRQISHFDTSGPYSRGAHCLWFVDGKYAHVTTGAGDFQPGNQKDDQFHMIVDMSNPEKPEEAGRWWLPGTRVGDSKAAPERQA
;
A
#
# COMPACT_ATOMS: atom_id res chain seq x y z
N MET A 1 3.36 30.45 -31.54
CA MET A 1 4.25 30.10 -30.41
C MET A 1 3.47 29.16 -29.49
N ASN A 2 3.90 27.90 -29.39
CA ASN A 2 3.19 26.85 -28.65
C ASN A 2 3.29 27.10 -27.15
N ASN A 3 2.15 27.45 -26.54
CA ASN A 3 1.98 27.58 -25.11
C ASN A 3 1.94 26.16 -24.51
N ARG A 4 3.10 25.54 -24.26
CA ARG A 4 3.14 24.30 -23.47
C ARG A 4 2.77 24.68 -22.04
N SER A 5 1.66 24.14 -21.53
CA SER A 5 1.25 24.31 -20.12
C SER A 5 2.41 23.93 -19.19
N ALA A 6 2.40 24.45 -17.96
CA ALA A 6 3.41 24.13 -16.95
C ALA A 6 3.56 22.62 -16.67
N GLU A 7 2.61 21.81 -17.11
CA GLU A 7 2.51 20.36 -16.88
C GLU A 7 3.53 19.51 -17.64
N SER A 8 4.31 20.07 -18.58
CA SER A 8 5.28 19.27 -19.38
C SER A 8 6.54 20.01 -19.85
N LYS A 9 6.93 21.10 -19.17
CA LYS A 9 8.16 21.82 -19.53
C LYS A 9 9.38 20.90 -19.35
N ASN A 10 10.19 20.77 -20.40
CA ASN A 10 11.35 19.86 -20.47
C ASN A 10 11.03 18.36 -20.29
N LEU A 11 9.78 17.95 -20.50
CA LEU A 11 9.36 16.56 -20.51
C LEU A 11 8.87 16.15 -21.90
N THR A 12 9.10 14.89 -22.25
CA THR A 12 8.56 14.25 -23.46
C THR A 12 7.78 13.02 -23.03
N LEU A 13 6.47 12.98 -23.34
CA LEU A 13 5.65 11.80 -23.12
C LEU A 13 6.14 10.67 -24.03
N ILE A 14 6.50 9.52 -23.43
CA ILE A 14 6.93 8.33 -24.18
C ILE A 14 5.72 7.48 -24.58
N SER A 15 4.83 7.20 -23.63
CA SER A 15 3.60 6.43 -23.83
C SER A 15 2.63 6.69 -22.67
N GLN A 16 1.40 6.20 -22.79
CA GLN A 16 0.40 6.22 -21.73
C GLN A 16 -0.44 4.94 -21.79
N HIS A 17 -0.62 4.29 -20.64
CA HIS A 17 -1.63 3.23 -20.46
C HIS A 17 -2.80 3.79 -19.64
N LYS A 18 -4.04 3.47 -20.03
CA LYS A 18 -5.26 4.02 -19.40
C LYS A 18 -5.79 3.19 -18.21
N LEU A 19 -5.08 2.11 -17.86
CA LEU A 19 -5.45 1.15 -16.80
C LEU A 19 -6.91 0.67 -16.92
N ASN A 20 -7.37 0.40 -18.15
CA ASN A 20 -8.77 0.05 -18.45
C ASN A 20 -9.84 1.03 -17.93
N GLY A 21 -9.49 2.32 -17.84
CA GLY A 21 -10.39 3.37 -17.34
C GLY A 21 -10.29 3.59 -15.83
N PHE A 22 -9.52 2.79 -15.10
CA PHE A 22 -9.26 2.94 -13.67
C PHE A 22 -7.98 3.75 -13.42
N GLY A 23 -7.98 5.01 -13.84
CA GLY A 23 -6.82 5.90 -13.70
C GLY A 23 -6.59 6.47 -12.28
N ASN A 24 -7.29 5.96 -11.27
CA ASN A 24 -7.21 6.42 -9.87
C ASN A 24 -6.02 5.80 -9.14
N GLY A 25 -4.82 5.86 -9.73
CA GLY A 25 -3.60 5.39 -9.09
C GLY A 25 -3.44 6.00 -7.70
N GLY A 26 -3.08 5.16 -6.72
CA GLY A 26 -2.78 5.57 -5.36
C GLY A 26 -1.36 6.11 -5.22
N GLU A 27 -0.91 6.19 -3.97
CA GLU A 27 0.43 6.64 -3.58
C GLU A 27 1.52 5.60 -3.90
N GLY A 28 1.19 4.31 -3.89
CA GLY A 28 2.14 3.20 -4.04
C GLY A 28 2.40 2.78 -5.48
N ILE A 29 3.68 2.73 -5.87
CA ILE A 29 4.14 2.12 -7.12
C ILE A 29 5.38 1.27 -6.81
N GLY A 30 5.44 0.06 -7.38
CA GLY A 30 6.58 -0.85 -7.25
C GLY A 30 7.02 -1.36 -8.62
N LEU A 31 8.32 -1.66 -8.78
CA LEU A 31 8.87 -2.21 -10.02
C LEU A 31 9.58 -3.53 -9.72
N GLN A 32 9.15 -4.61 -10.37
CA GLN A 32 9.79 -5.91 -10.35
C GLN A 32 10.63 -6.09 -11.62
N THR A 33 11.82 -6.68 -11.48
CA THR A 33 12.51 -7.31 -12.62
C THR A 33 12.34 -8.81 -12.47
N THR A 34 11.57 -9.41 -13.37
CA THR A 34 11.22 -10.83 -13.34
C THR A 34 12.38 -11.70 -13.84
N SER A 35 12.33 -13.00 -13.56
CA SER A 35 13.35 -13.97 -13.97
C SER A 35 13.49 -14.12 -15.50
N ASP A 36 12.43 -13.83 -16.26
CA ASP A 36 12.44 -13.81 -17.73
C ASP A 36 12.96 -12.48 -18.33
N GLY A 37 13.31 -11.51 -17.47
CA GLY A 37 13.87 -10.21 -17.84
C GLY A 37 12.83 -9.12 -18.07
N ARG A 38 11.53 -9.38 -17.90
CA ARG A 38 10.50 -8.33 -17.97
C ARG A 38 10.57 -7.39 -16.77
N ARG A 39 10.19 -6.14 -17.01
CA ARG A 39 10.00 -5.11 -15.97
C ARG A 39 8.51 -4.89 -15.77
N ILE A 40 7.98 -5.31 -14.62
CA ILE A 40 6.56 -5.20 -14.28
C ILE A 40 6.38 -4.11 -13.24
N MET A 41 5.59 -3.08 -13.60
CA MET A 41 5.21 -2.00 -12.71
C MET A 41 3.87 -2.32 -12.05
N TYR A 42 3.84 -2.35 -10.73
CA TYR A 42 2.64 -2.53 -9.90
C TYR A 42 2.19 -1.17 -9.40
N ILE A 43 0.89 -0.89 -9.52
CA ILE A 43 0.28 0.40 -9.22
C ILE A 43 -0.90 0.16 -8.29
N ALA A 44 -0.85 0.73 -7.09
CA ALA A 44 -1.94 0.74 -6.13
C ALA A 44 -3.12 1.55 -6.69
N HIS A 45 -4.35 1.22 -6.30
CA HIS A 45 -5.49 2.09 -6.56
C HIS A 45 -5.92 2.83 -5.30
N GLU A 46 -6.17 4.13 -5.44
CA GLU A 46 -6.54 5.01 -4.32
C GLU A 46 -7.84 4.58 -3.63
N GLN A 47 -8.74 3.92 -4.38
CA GLN A 47 -10.04 3.49 -3.90
C GLN A 47 -10.64 2.40 -4.81
N ALA A 48 -11.68 1.75 -4.28
CA ALA A 48 -12.54 0.81 -4.98
C ALA A 48 -12.99 1.30 -6.39
N PRO A 49 -13.20 0.37 -7.34
CA PRO A 49 -13.31 -1.08 -7.12
C PRO A 49 -11.98 -1.84 -7.24
N LYS A 50 -10.92 -1.23 -7.76
CA LYS A 50 -9.67 -1.92 -8.06
C LYS A 50 -8.74 -1.96 -6.85
N ASP A 51 -8.01 -3.06 -6.71
CA ASP A 51 -7.00 -3.24 -5.67
C ASP A 51 -5.63 -2.76 -6.17
N PHE A 52 -5.04 -3.45 -7.14
CA PHE A 52 -3.85 -3.00 -7.86
C PHE A 52 -3.93 -3.35 -9.35
N THR A 53 -3.19 -2.61 -10.18
CA THR A 53 -2.95 -2.96 -11.59
C THR A 53 -1.46 -3.19 -11.79
N SER A 54 -1.08 -4.24 -12.52
CA SER A 54 0.28 -4.43 -13.00
C SER A 54 0.38 -4.21 -14.52
N VAL A 55 1.49 -3.63 -14.94
CA VAL A 55 1.76 -3.26 -16.33
C VAL A 55 3.19 -3.67 -16.67
N ASP A 56 3.35 -4.45 -17.74
CA ASP A 56 4.64 -4.70 -18.36
C ASP A 56 5.12 -3.41 -19.02
N VAL A 57 6.22 -2.87 -18.49
CA VAL A 57 6.91 -1.66 -18.93
C VAL A 57 8.31 -1.98 -19.47
N THR A 58 8.55 -3.22 -19.91
CA THR A 58 9.80 -3.65 -20.52
C THR A 58 10.13 -2.80 -21.74
N ASP A 59 9.15 -2.59 -22.62
CA ASP A 59 9.18 -1.53 -23.62
C ASP A 59 8.38 -0.31 -23.12
N PRO A 60 9.04 0.77 -22.67
CA PRO A 60 8.32 1.95 -22.17
C PRO A 60 7.51 2.67 -23.25
N LYS A 61 7.66 2.33 -24.55
CA LYS A 61 6.83 2.87 -25.63
C LYS A 61 5.53 2.11 -25.82
N ASN A 62 5.44 0.88 -25.31
CA ASN A 62 4.29 0.00 -25.49
C ASN A 62 3.93 -0.73 -24.19
N PRO A 63 3.51 0.02 -23.14
CA PRO A 63 3.12 -0.57 -21.87
C PRO A 63 1.88 -1.47 -22.05
N LYS A 64 1.90 -2.66 -21.46
CA LYS A 64 0.81 -3.64 -21.56
C LYS A 64 0.33 -4.04 -20.18
N MET A 65 -0.97 -3.97 -19.94
CA MET A 65 -1.54 -4.49 -18.70
C MET A 65 -1.26 -5.99 -18.58
N VAL A 66 -0.87 -6.44 -17.39
CA VAL A 66 -0.66 -7.85 -17.06
C VAL A 66 -1.85 -8.34 -16.23
N VAL A 67 -2.09 -7.76 -15.05
CA VAL A 67 -3.27 -8.04 -14.23
C VAL A 67 -3.92 -6.76 -13.68
N GLN A 68 -5.21 -6.82 -13.39
CA GLN A 68 -5.94 -5.79 -12.65
C GLN A 68 -6.90 -6.47 -11.69
N THR A 69 -6.66 -6.34 -10.39
CA THR A 69 -7.38 -7.04 -9.32
C THR A 69 -8.47 -6.15 -8.72
N ASP A 70 -9.44 -6.77 -8.04
CA ASP A 70 -10.56 -6.08 -7.41
C ASP A 70 -10.44 -6.13 -5.89
N LEU A 71 -10.85 -5.05 -5.23
CA LEU A 71 -11.04 -5.02 -3.79
C LEU A 71 -12.28 -5.85 -3.41
N PRO A 72 -12.32 -6.43 -2.20
CA PRO A 72 -13.45 -7.25 -1.77
C PRO A 72 -14.76 -6.46 -1.60
N HIS A 73 -14.69 -5.15 -1.36
CA HIS A 73 -15.84 -4.24 -1.26
C HIS A 73 -15.41 -2.77 -1.28
N SER A 74 -16.37 -1.85 -1.35
CA SER A 74 -16.13 -0.40 -1.45
C SER A 74 -15.64 0.28 -0.17
N ASP A 75 -15.77 -0.37 0.99
CA ASP A 75 -15.35 0.17 2.29
C ASP A 75 -13.87 -0.05 2.65
N VAL A 76 -13.07 -0.57 1.72
CA VAL A 76 -11.62 -0.69 1.85
C VAL A 76 -10.96 -0.01 0.66
N ARG A 77 -9.77 0.55 0.86
CA ARG A 77 -8.89 1.06 -0.19
C ARG A 77 -7.50 0.44 -0.07
N SER A 78 -6.78 0.45 -1.18
CA SER A 78 -5.43 -0.10 -1.34
C SER A 78 -4.47 0.92 -1.94
N ASN A 79 -4.41 2.11 -1.32
CA ASN A 79 -3.71 3.26 -1.87
C ASN A 79 -2.17 3.16 -1.83
N SER A 80 -1.61 2.20 -1.10
CA SER A 80 -0.16 2.01 -0.98
C SER A 80 0.22 0.55 -1.23
N LEU A 81 1.35 0.37 -1.92
CA LEU A 81 1.97 -0.92 -2.14
C LEU A 81 3.48 -0.78 -2.25
N THR A 82 4.19 -1.88 -2.13
CA THR A 82 5.64 -1.95 -2.29
C THR A 82 6.06 -3.33 -2.81
N VAL A 83 7.18 -3.38 -3.54
CA VAL A 83 7.70 -4.59 -4.18
C VAL A 83 9.13 -4.81 -3.73
N TYR A 84 9.45 -6.05 -3.34
CA TYR A 84 10.79 -6.53 -3.08
C TYR A 84 10.95 -7.92 -3.69
N GLU A 85 11.81 -8.04 -4.70
CA GLU A 85 11.94 -9.27 -5.51
C GLU A 85 10.55 -9.76 -5.99
N ASP A 86 10.18 -10.98 -5.64
CA ASP A 86 8.91 -11.62 -6.00
C ASP A 86 7.81 -11.44 -4.92
N LEU A 87 8.00 -10.50 -3.99
CA LEU A 87 7.00 -10.15 -2.98
C LEU A 87 6.37 -8.78 -3.29
N LEU A 88 5.04 -8.76 -3.26
CA LEU A 88 4.23 -7.54 -3.31
C LEU A 88 3.45 -7.41 -2.00
N LEU A 89 3.61 -6.30 -1.29
CA LEU A 89 2.79 -5.96 -0.13
C LEU A 89 1.80 -4.88 -0.55
N VAL A 90 0.52 -5.06 -0.21
CA VAL A 90 -0.58 -4.15 -0.55
C VAL A 90 -1.31 -3.71 0.71
N ALA A 91 -1.36 -2.41 0.97
CA ALA A 91 -2.00 -1.85 2.15
C ALA A 91 -3.52 -1.96 2.03
N TYR A 92 -4.21 -2.15 3.15
CA TYR A 92 -5.66 -2.16 3.25
C TYR A 92 -6.09 -1.24 4.38
N GLN A 93 -6.66 -0.11 3.98
CA GLN A 93 -7.28 0.84 4.89
C GLN A 93 -8.80 0.84 4.72
N THR A 94 -9.52 0.68 5.82
CA THR A 94 -10.98 0.73 5.82
C THR A 94 -11.51 2.15 6.00
N SER A 95 -12.71 2.41 5.48
CA SER A 95 -13.39 3.71 5.57
C SER A 95 -13.69 4.13 7.02
N ARG A 96 -13.82 3.15 7.91
CA ARG A 96 -14.05 3.34 9.36
C ARG A 96 -13.47 2.18 10.17
N PRO A 97 -13.23 2.38 11.48
CA PRO A 97 -12.75 1.32 12.36
C PRO A 97 -13.67 0.10 12.43
N GLY A 98 -13.07 -1.05 12.76
CA GLY A 98 -13.79 -2.32 13.00
C GLY A 98 -14.17 -3.09 11.74
N LEU A 99 -13.90 -2.54 10.55
CA LEU A 99 -14.09 -3.24 9.28
C LEU A 99 -12.88 -4.13 8.94
N LYS A 100 -13.09 -5.03 7.98
CA LYS A 100 -12.08 -5.95 7.44
C LYS A 100 -12.22 -6.00 5.91
N PRO A 101 -11.17 -6.36 5.14
CA PRO A 101 -9.80 -6.55 5.63
C PRO A 101 -9.13 -5.22 5.99
N ALA A 102 -8.26 -5.24 6.99
CA ALA A 102 -7.50 -4.09 7.47
C ALA A 102 -6.08 -4.53 7.80
N GLY A 103 -5.06 -3.76 7.38
CA GLY A 103 -3.66 -4.15 7.50
C GLY A 103 -3.02 -4.25 6.14
N PHE A 104 -2.36 -5.35 5.79
CA PHE A 104 -1.84 -5.52 4.44
C PHE A 104 -1.90 -6.98 3.96
N GLY A 105 -2.04 -7.17 2.65
CA GLY A 105 -1.86 -8.46 1.99
C GLY A 105 -0.42 -8.63 1.53
N THR A 106 0.10 -9.86 1.62
CA THR A 106 1.37 -10.25 0.99
C THR A 106 1.07 -11.16 -0.18
N TYR A 107 1.66 -10.86 -1.33
CA TYR A 107 1.47 -11.57 -2.58
C TYR A 107 2.80 -12.11 -3.09
N ASP A 108 2.79 -13.35 -3.51
CA ASP A 108 3.81 -13.95 -4.37
C ASP A 108 3.50 -13.54 -5.82
N ILE A 109 4.45 -12.86 -6.43
CA ILE A 109 4.38 -12.33 -7.80
C ILE A 109 5.50 -12.90 -8.69
N SER A 110 6.03 -14.07 -8.35
CA SER A 110 6.98 -14.80 -9.20
C SER A 110 6.40 -15.15 -10.58
N ASP A 111 5.08 -15.34 -10.64
CA ASP A 111 4.26 -15.34 -11.86
C ASP A 111 3.40 -14.06 -11.89
N PRO A 112 3.81 -13.01 -12.61
CA PRO A 112 3.12 -11.71 -12.60
C PRO A 112 1.74 -11.77 -13.26
N GLU A 113 1.47 -12.77 -14.09
CA GLU A 113 0.14 -13.04 -14.66
C GLU A 113 -0.83 -13.60 -13.61
N ASN A 114 -0.32 -14.31 -12.59
CA ASN A 114 -1.11 -14.97 -11.57
C ASN A 114 -0.64 -14.63 -10.13
N PRO A 115 -0.71 -13.35 -9.69
CA PRO A 115 -0.37 -12.97 -8.32
C PRO A 115 -1.16 -13.78 -7.29
N ARG A 116 -0.48 -14.39 -6.33
CA ARG A 116 -1.10 -15.22 -5.31
C ARG A 116 -0.94 -14.58 -3.94
N GLN A 117 -2.04 -14.25 -3.29
CA GLN A 117 -1.98 -13.82 -1.89
C GLN A 117 -1.51 -14.98 -1.01
N ILE A 118 -0.40 -14.80 -0.30
CA ILE A 118 0.22 -15.82 0.55
C ILE A 118 -0.02 -15.59 2.03
N SER A 119 -0.29 -14.34 2.42
CA SER A 119 -0.68 -14.00 3.80
C SER A 119 -1.49 -12.70 3.87
N HIS A 120 -2.11 -12.49 5.03
CA HIS A 120 -2.74 -11.22 5.39
C HIS A 120 -2.34 -10.87 6.82
N PHE A 121 -1.66 -9.75 7.01
CA PHE A 121 -1.33 -9.22 8.33
C PHE A 121 -2.52 -8.38 8.83
N ASP A 122 -3.40 -9.01 9.61
CA ASP A 122 -4.63 -8.40 10.11
C ASP A 122 -4.33 -7.39 11.24
N THR A 123 -4.69 -6.14 11.01
CA THR A 123 -4.61 -5.07 12.02
C THR A 123 -5.97 -4.45 12.33
N SER A 124 -7.06 -5.13 11.98
CA SER A 124 -8.42 -4.71 12.33
C SER A 124 -8.61 -4.61 13.84
N GLY A 125 -9.55 -3.75 14.24
CA GLY A 125 -9.80 -3.46 15.64
C GLY A 125 -10.89 -2.42 15.83
N PRO A 126 -11.42 -2.27 17.06
CA PRO A 126 -12.49 -1.31 17.36
C PRO A 126 -12.13 0.14 17.03
N TYR A 127 -10.84 0.48 17.03
CA TYR A 127 -10.33 1.82 16.72
C TYR A 127 -9.43 1.86 15.48
N SER A 128 -9.09 0.70 14.91
CA SER A 128 -8.13 0.61 13.80
C SER A 128 -8.84 0.67 12.45
N ARG A 129 -8.33 1.53 11.57
CA ARG A 129 -8.64 1.53 10.13
C ARG A 129 -7.68 0.70 9.28
N GLY A 130 -6.71 0.00 9.86
CA GLY A 130 -5.69 -0.74 9.11
C GLY A 130 -4.56 0.13 8.57
N ALA A 131 -3.86 -0.36 7.54
CA ALA A 131 -2.64 0.25 7.04
C ALA A 131 -2.91 1.30 5.96
N HIS A 132 -2.29 2.47 6.09
CA HIS A 132 -2.30 3.54 5.10
C HIS A 132 -1.13 3.44 4.11
N CYS A 133 0.06 3.17 4.62
CA CYS A 133 1.31 3.29 3.87
C CYS A 133 2.29 2.19 4.28
N LEU A 134 3.03 1.66 3.30
CA LEU A 134 4.00 0.58 3.43
C LEU A 134 5.36 1.00 2.87
N TRP A 135 6.43 0.53 3.51
CA TRP A 135 7.78 0.60 2.99
C TRP A 135 8.53 -0.69 3.31
N PHE A 136 8.92 -1.44 2.28
CA PHE A 136 9.61 -2.72 2.40
C PHE A 136 10.64 -2.84 1.28
N VAL A 137 11.93 -2.78 1.62
CA VAL A 137 13.01 -2.66 0.63
C VAL A 137 14.23 -3.52 0.94
N ASP A 138 14.26 -4.14 2.12
CA ASP A 138 15.43 -4.86 2.64
C ASP A 138 15.19 -6.37 2.77
N GLY A 139 14.00 -6.86 2.39
CA GLY A 139 13.62 -8.27 2.50
C GLY A 139 13.36 -8.74 3.93
N LYS A 140 13.48 -7.87 4.94
CA LYS A 140 13.37 -8.26 6.35
C LYS A 140 12.30 -7.49 7.12
N TYR A 141 12.27 -6.17 7.03
CA TYR A 141 11.35 -5.35 7.83
C TYR A 141 10.47 -4.46 6.96
N ALA A 142 9.16 -4.67 7.06
CA ALA A 142 8.18 -3.74 6.51
C ALA A 142 7.88 -2.67 7.56
N HIS A 143 8.00 -1.41 7.16
CA HIS A 143 7.60 -0.24 7.94
C HIS A 143 6.21 0.19 7.50
N VAL A 144 5.28 0.19 8.43
CA VAL A 144 3.84 0.31 8.16
C VAL A 144 3.24 1.42 9.00
N THR A 145 2.48 2.32 8.37
CA THR A 145 1.60 3.24 9.09
C THR A 145 0.24 2.56 9.24
N THR A 146 -0.09 2.04 10.42
CA THR A 146 -1.28 1.21 10.65
C THR A 146 -1.85 1.38 12.05
N GLY A 147 -3.12 1.05 12.23
CA GLY A 147 -3.68 0.78 13.56
C GLY A 147 -3.40 -0.65 14.03
N ALA A 148 -3.97 -1.02 15.18
CA ALA A 148 -3.92 -2.37 15.72
C ALA A 148 -5.15 -2.68 16.58
N GLY A 149 -5.47 -3.97 16.73
CA GLY A 149 -6.62 -4.45 17.51
C GLY A 149 -6.60 -4.03 18.99
N ASP A 150 -5.41 -3.88 19.56
CA ASP A 150 -5.16 -3.57 20.98
C ASP A 150 -4.73 -2.11 21.22
N PHE A 151 -4.84 -1.26 20.21
CA PHE A 151 -4.49 0.15 20.29
C PHE A 151 -5.74 1.03 20.33
N GLN A 152 -5.94 1.73 21.45
CA GLN A 152 -6.98 2.74 21.60
C GLN A 152 -6.33 4.14 21.58
N PRO A 153 -6.54 4.94 20.52
CA PRO A 153 -6.09 6.31 20.50
C PRO A 153 -7.00 7.20 21.37
N GLY A 154 -6.45 8.27 21.92
CA GLY A 154 -7.22 9.33 22.58
C GLY A 154 -8.05 10.17 21.61
N ASN A 155 -7.64 10.23 20.34
CA ASN A 155 -8.38 10.85 19.25
C ASN A 155 -8.31 9.94 18.00
N GLN A 156 -9.43 9.72 17.32
CA GLN A 156 -9.50 8.81 16.17
C GLN A 156 -8.51 9.14 15.04
N LYS A 157 -8.01 10.38 14.94
CA LYS A 157 -6.99 10.75 13.94
C LYS A 157 -5.59 10.21 14.24
N ASP A 158 -5.36 9.63 15.43
CA ASP A 158 -4.07 9.04 15.84
C ASP A 158 -4.09 7.51 15.80
N ASP A 159 -5.11 6.91 15.18
CA ASP A 159 -5.28 5.46 15.13
C ASP A 159 -4.22 4.76 14.28
N GLN A 160 -3.57 5.47 13.36
CA GLN A 160 -2.54 4.92 12.49
C GLN A 160 -1.16 5.43 12.92
N PHE A 161 -0.40 4.56 13.56
CA PHE A 161 0.95 4.82 14.09
C PHE A 161 1.99 3.98 13.35
N HIS A 162 3.27 4.13 13.70
CA HIS A 162 4.35 3.38 13.05
C HIS A 162 4.47 1.97 13.63
N MET A 163 4.42 0.96 12.78
CA MET A 163 4.65 -0.45 13.11
C MET A 163 5.75 -1.01 12.23
N ILE A 164 6.60 -1.85 12.81
CA ILE A 164 7.64 -2.61 12.14
C ILE A 164 7.20 -4.07 12.14
N VAL A 165 7.11 -4.66 10.96
CA VAL A 165 6.69 -6.05 10.77
C VAL A 165 7.86 -6.85 10.20
N ASP A 166 8.21 -7.94 10.88
CA ASP A 166 9.20 -8.91 10.41
C ASP A 166 8.59 -9.74 9.28
N MET A 167 9.22 -9.66 8.11
CA MET A 167 8.85 -10.34 6.87
C MET A 167 9.77 -11.53 6.56
N SER A 168 10.63 -11.95 7.50
CA SER A 168 11.54 -13.10 7.31
C SER A 168 10.80 -14.39 6.95
N ASN A 169 9.54 -14.50 7.36
CA ASN A 169 8.58 -15.46 6.81
C ASN A 169 7.37 -14.73 6.22
N PRO A 170 7.32 -14.50 4.90
CA PRO A 170 6.25 -13.71 4.28
C PRO A 170 4.88 -14.40 4.30
N GLU A 171 4.82 -15.72 4.52
CA GLU A 171 3.57 -16.46 4.74
C GLU A 171 3.03 -16.26 6.17
N LYS A 172 3.86 -15.79 7.10
CA LYS A 172 3.48 -15.52 8.48
C LYS A 172 4.23 -14.28 9.02
N PRO A 173 3.90 -13.07 8.54
CA PRO A 173 4.50 -11.84 9.06
C PRO A 173 4.17 -11.63 10.54
N GLU A 174 5.11 -11.08 11.31
CA GLU A 174 4.96 -10.88 12.76
C GLU A 174 5.35 -9.45 13.17
N GLU A 175 4.62 -8.85 14.11
CA GLU A 175 5.00 -7.53 14.65
C GLU A 175 6.36 -7.65 15.36
N ALA A 176 7.35 -6.89 14.90
CA ALA A 176 8.66 -6.78 15.54
C ALA A 176 8.70 -5.65 16.58
N GLY A 177 7.88 -4.62 16.36
CA GLY A 177 7.72 -3.50 17.29
C GLY A 177 6.87 -2.40 16.69
N ARG A 178 6.55 -1.40 17.51
CA ARG A 178 5.76 -0.24 17.11
C ARG A 178 6.10 0.98 17.93
N TRP A 179 5.77 2.15 17.40
CA TRP A 179 5.94 3.43 18.06
C TRP A 179 4.78 4.36 17.71
N TRP A 180 4.30 5.08 18.71
CA TRP A 180 3.33 6.17 18.58
C TRP A 180 3.84 7.41 19.30
N LEU A 181 3.32 8.57 18.89
CA LEU A 181 3.63 9.83 19.53
C LEU A 181 3.13 9.82 20.99
N PRO A 182 3.97 10.03 22.02
CA PRO A 182 3.51 9.97 23.41
C PRO A 182 2.38 10.95 23.70
N GLY A 183 1.35 10.47 24.41
CA GLY A 183 0.14 11.22 24.75
C GLY A 183 -1.01 11.00 23.77
N THR A 184 -0.81 10.26 22.68
CA THR A 184 -1.89 9.93 21.73
C THR A 184 -2.61 8.63 22.03
N ARG A 185 -2.04 7.72 22.84
CA ARG A 185 -2.73 6.49 23.26
C ARG A 185 -3.44 6.69 24.60
N VAL A 186 -4.64 6.13 24.75
CA VAL A 186 -5.31 6.07 26.05
C VAL A 186 -4.43 5.31 27.05
N GLY A 187 -4.19 5.92 28.21
CA GLY A 187 -3.33 5.38 29.25
C GLY A 187 -1.88 5.86 29.18
N ASP A 188 -1.49 6.64 28.17
CA ASP A 188 -0.18 7.28 28.15
C ASP A 188 0.01 8.22 29.35
N SER A 189 1.21 8.25 29.91
CA SER A 189 1.56 9.13 31.02
C SER A 189 1.81 10.59 30.60
N LYS A 190 1.88 10.85 29.29
CA LYS A 190 2.12 12.19 28.72
C LYS A 190 0.78 12.83 28.35
N ALA A 191 0.69 14.16 28.47
CA ALA A 191 -0.47 14.89 27.97
C ALA A 191 -0.54 14.79 26.45
N ALA A 192 -1.76 14.83 25.90
CA ALA A 192 -1.96 14.87 24.46
C ALA A 192 -1.28 16.12 23.87
N PRO A 193 -0.61 16.00 22.71
CA PRO A 193 0.00 17.13 22.04
C PRO A 193 -1.07 18.15 21.59
N GLU A 194 -0.70 19.43 21.57
CA GLU A 194 -1.55 20.47 21.01
C GLU A 194 -1.76 20.24 19.52
N ARG A 195 -3.02 20.22 19.09
CA ARG A 195 -3.38 20.08 17.68
C ARG A 195 -3.50 21.45 17.05
N GLN A 196 -2.66 21.73 16.06
CA GLN A 196 -2.77 22.92 15.23
C GLN A 196 -3.97 22.77 14.28
N ALA A 197 -4.73 23.86 14.12
CA ALA A 197 -5.92 23.92 13.27
C ALA A 197 -5.57 24.21 11.80
#